data_AF-A0A7H4M1C0-F1
#
_entry.id   AF-A0A7H4M1C0-F1
#
_cell.length_a   1.000
_cell.length_b   1.000
_cell.length_c   1.000
_cell.angle_alpha   90.00
_cell.angle_beta   90.00
_cell.angle_gamma   90.00
#
_symmetry.space_group_name_H-M   'P 1'
#
loop_
_entity.id
_entity.type
_entity.pdbx_description
1 polymer ?
#
loop_
_entity_poly.entity_id
_entity_poly.type
_entity_poly.pdbx_seq_one_letter_code
_entity_poly.pdbx_strand_id
1 'polypeptide(L)'
;MTRIARLEGVKARVAPILYMEGACGVRLKADDDVSEIFKNGRASISLGYIGIHETINALFGNKHMYDSEALREKGVAIVQRLREAVDQWKDETGLRL
;
A
#
# COMPACT_ATOMS: atom_id res chain seq x y z
N MET A 1 9.47 9.15 -10.88
CA MET A 1 10.16 8.85 -9.60
C MET A 1 9.11 8.59 -8.52
N THR A 2 9.07 7.40 -7.92
CA THR A 2 8.08 7.01 -6.89
C THR A 2 8.51 7.48 -5.50
N ARG A 3 7.59 7.53 -4.51
CA ARG A 3 7.93 7.96 -3.13
C ARG A 3 8.93 7.02 -2.44
N ILE A 4 8.90 5.74 -2.75
CA ILE A 4 9.77 4.71 -2.16
C ILE A 4 11.20 4.85 -2.68
N ALA A 5 11.37 5.10 -3.98
CA ALA A 5 12.69 5.33 -4.58
C ALA A 5 13.43 6.53 -3.96
N ARG A 6 12.72 7.49 -3.33
CA ARG A 6 13.36 8.60 -2.61
C ARG A 6 14.07 8.18 -1.32
N LEU A 7 13.84 6.96 -0.84
CA LEU A 7 14.47 6.41 0.36
C LEU A 7 15.76 5.63 0.04
N GLU A 8 16.07 5.43 -1.24
CA GLU A 8 17.33 4.83 -1.67
C GLU A 8 18.51 5.75 -1.31
N GLY A 9 19.52 5.21 -0.65
CA GLY A 9 20.72 5.95 -0.21
C GLY A 9 20.51 6.89 0.98
N VAL A 10 19.29 6.98 1.53
CA VAL A 10 19.03 7.77 2.74
C VAL A 10 19.66 7.07 3.94
N LYS A 11 20.47 7.80 4.70
CA LYS A 11 21.24 7.27 5.83
C LYS A 11 20.44 7.28 7.14
N ALA A 12 20.71 6.33 8.04
CA ALA A 12 20.00 6.24 9.32
C ALA A 12 20.11 7.51 10.20
N ARG A 13 21.19 8.30 10.04
CA ARG A 13 21.37 9.56 10.77
C ARG A 13 20.29 10.61 10.55
N VAL A 14 19.43 10.49 9.54
CA VAL A 14 18.34 11.47 9.31
C VAL A 14 17.29 11.45 10.44
N ALA A 15 17.12 10.32 11.13
CA ALA A 15 16.20 10.18 12.24
C ALA A 15 16.70 9.12 13.26
N PRO A 16 17.63 9.49 14.16
CA PRO A 16 18.26 8.55 15.08
C PRO A 16 17.27 7.76 15.96
N ILE A 17 16.23 8.41 16.48
CA ILE A 17 15.20 7.74 17.30
C ILE A 17 14.52 6.59 16.54
N LEU A 18 14.23 6.79 15.25
CA LEU A 18 13.55 5.80 14.42
C LEU A 18 14.47 4.64 14.04
N TYR A 19 15.68 4.96 13.58
CA TYR A 19 16.54 3.99 12.89
C TYR A 19 17.72 3.46 13.73
N MET A 20 18.15 4.18 14.76
CA MET A 20 19.33 3.83 15.56
C MET A 20 18.96 3.41 16.99
N GLU A 21 17.94 4.03 17.59
CA GLU A 21 17.54 3.78 18.99
C GLU A 21 16.47 2.69 19.16
N GLY A 22 15.93 2.15 18.07
CA GLY A 22 15.05 0.98 18.11
C GLY A 22 13.55 1.25 17.95
N ALA A 23 13.10 2.49 17.71
CA ALA A 23 11.66 2.75 17.57
C ALA A 23 11.03 2.03 16.35
N CYS A 24 11.78 1.78 15.27
CA CYS A 24 11.35 0.93 14.15
C CYS A 24 11.75 -0.55 14.31
N GLY A 25 12.10 -1.00 15.52
CA GLY A 25 12.50 -2.39 15.79
C GLY A 25 13.87 -2.78 15.20
N VAL A 26 14.69 -1.80 14.82
CA VAL A 26 16.04 -1.97 14.27
C VAL A 26 17.02 -1.00 14.91
N ARG A 27 18.31 -1.35 14.90
CA ARG A 27 19.41 -0.47 15.35
C ARG A 27 20.48 -0.42 14.27
N LEU A 28 20.33 0.51 13.35
CA LEU A 28 21.27 0.78 12.27
C LEU A 28 22.41 1.67 12.75
N LYS A 29 23.56 1.62 12.07
CA LYS A 29 24.64 2.59 12.22
C LYS A 29 24.31 3.86 11.43
N ALA A 30 24.93 4.98 11.80
CA ALA A 30 24.65 6.30 11.22
C ALA A 30 24.77 6.38 9.68
N ASP A 31 25.63 5.55 9.07
CA ASP A 31 25.90 5.49 7.62
C ASP A 31 25.22 4.32 6.90
N ASP A 32 24.45 3.50 7.61
CA ASP A 32 23.66 2.44 7.00
C ASP A 32 22.45 3.04 6.25
N ASP A 33 22.02 2.38 5.18
CA ASP A 33 20.86 2.79 4.41
C ASP A 33 19.54 2.38 5.09
N VAL A 34 18.60 3.32 5.19
CA VAL A 34 17.27 3.06 5.75
C VAL A 34 16.43 2.16 4.84
N SER A 35 16.78 2.04 3.55
CA SER A 35 16.05 1.21 2.58
C SER A 35 15.88 -0.24 3.03
N GLU A 36 16.85 -0.76 3.81
CA GLU A 36 16.84 -2.14 4.29
C GLU A 36 15.69 -2.45 5.26
N ILE A 37 15.16 -1.43 5.96
CA ILE A 37 14.06 -1.63 6.92
C ILE A 37 12.71 -1.84 6.21
N PHE A 38 12.59 -1.42 4.95
CA PHE A 38 11.35 -1.47 4.17
C PHE A 38 11.23 -2.74 3.32
N LYS A 39 12.33 -3.47 3.15
CA LYS A 39 12.38 -4.72 2.36
C LYS A 39 11.79 -5.90 3.15
N ASN A 40 11.48 -6.99 2.45
CA ASN A 40 11.07 -8.27 3.03
C ASN A 40 9.80 -8.19 3.91
N GLY A 41 8.86 -7.31 3.58
CA GLY A 41 7.55 -7.24 4.23
C GLY A 41 7.50 -6.62 5.62
N ARG A 42 8.59 -5.97 6.08
CA ARG A 42 8.63 -5.24 7.37
C ARG A 42 7.82 -3.94 7.35
N ALA A 43 7.67 -3.31 6.20
CA ALA A 43 6.84 -2.13 6.02
C ALA A 43 5.68 -2.43 5.06
N SER A 44 4.50 -1.92 5.37
CA SER A 44 3.35 -1.93 4.47
C SER A 44 3.26 -0.62 3.70
N ILE A 45 3.00 -0.72 2.40
CA ILE A 45 2.53 0.38 1.57
C ILE A 45 1.02 0.19 1.41
N SER A 46 0.26 1.26 1.19
CA SER A 46 -1.20 1.17 1.12
C SER A 46 -1.73 1.70 -0.21
N LEU A 47 -2.55 0.90 -0.88
CA LEU A 47 -3.41 1.34 -1.97
C LEU A 47 -4.77 1.77 -1.41
N GLY A 48 -4.98 3.09 -1.32
CA GLY A 48 -6.26 3.65 -0.89
C GLY A 48 -7.29 3.69 -2.02
N TYR A 49 -8.55 3.48 -1.69
CA TYR A 49 -9.70 3.70 -2.59
C TYR A 49 -10.85 4.38 -1.85
N ILE A 50 -11.74 5.03 -2.58
CA ILE A 50 -12.95 5.67 -2.07
C ILE A 50 -14.02 5.68 -3.18
N GLY A 51 -15.29 5.82 -2.80
CA GLY A 51 -16.37 6.09 -3.76
C GLY A 51 -16.84 4.88 -4.56
N ILE A 52 -16.86 3.69 -3.95
CA ILE A 52 -17.35 2.47 -4.61
C ILE A 52 -18.84 2.60 -4.95
N HIS A 53 -19.63 3.18 -4.05
CA HIS A 53 -21.06 3.39 -4.27
C HIS A 53 -21.33 4.31 -5.46
N GLU A 54 -20.67 5.46 -5.50
CA GLU A 54 -20.76 6.44 -6.59
C GLU A 54 -20.28 5.84 -7.91
N THR A 55 -19.21 5.04 -7.88
CA THR A 55 -18.70 4.33 -9.07
C THR A 55 -19.75 3.36 -9.63
N ILE A 56 -20.39 2.57 -8.77
CA ILE A 56 -21.45 1.64 -9.19
C ILE A 56 -22.67 2.38 -9.75
N ASN A 57 -23.08 3.48 -9.12
CA ASN A 57 -24.19 4.29 -9.62
C ASN A 57 -23.87 4.93 -10.97
N ALA A 58 -22.64 5.43 -11.17
CA ALA A 58 -22.22 6.03 -12.43
C ALA A 58 -22.19 5.02 -13.58
N LEU A 59 -21.81 3.77 -13.30
CA LEU A 59 -21.70 2.71 -14.31
C LEU A 59 -23.03 2.01 -14.63
N PHE A 60 -23.94 1.88 -13.65
CA PHE A 60 -25.11 1.00 -13.75
C PHE A 60 -26.44 1.67 -13.37
N GLY A 61 -26.49 3.01 -13.31
CA GLY A 61 -27.44 3.94 -12.65
C GLY A 61 -28.97 3.77 -12.75
N ASN A 62 -29.48 2.55 -12.69
CA ASN A 62 -30.91 2.22 -12.77
C ASN A 62 -31.44 1.56 -11.49
N LYS A 63 -30.55 1.20 -10.55
CA LYS A 63 -30.93 0.56 -9.27
C LYS A 63 -29.88 0.87 -8.21
N HIS A 64 -30.32 1.06 -6.96
CA HIS A 64 -29.41 1.29 -5.85
C HIS A 64 -28.62 0.01 -5.52
N MET A 65 -27.34 0.15 -5.16
CA MET A 65 -26.47 -0.98 -4.82
C MET A 65 -27.06 -1.82 -3.67
N TYR A 66 -27.60 -1.20 -2.63
CA TYR A 66 -28.18 -1.94 -1.49
C TYR A 66 -29.40 -2.80 -1.86
N ASP A 67 -30.09 -2.46 -2.95
CA ASP A 67 -31.30 -3.17 -3.41
C ASP A 67 -31.00 -4.20 -4.50
N SER A 68 -29.72 -4.40 -4.85
CA SER A 68 -29.29 -5.25 -5.95
C SER A 68 -28.06 -6.05 -5.57
N GLU A 69 -28.23 -7.36 -5.38
CA GLU A 69 -27.13 -8.30 -5.16
C GLU A 69 -26.10 -8.25 -6.28
N ALA A 70 -26.55 -8.26 -7.54
CA ALA A 70 -25.66 -8.14 -8.69
C ALA A 70 -24.79 -6.86 -8.67
N LEU A 71 -25.32 -5.73 -8.20
CA LEU A 71 -24.53 -4.49 -8.09
C LEU A 71 -23.57 -4.51 -6.90
N ARG A 72 -23.94 -5.19 -5.81
CA ARG A 72 -23.03 -5.44 -4.68
C ARG A 72 -21.85 -6.28 -5.10
N GLU A 73 -22.09 -7.35 -5.87
CA GLU A 73 -21.04 -8.21 -6.42
C GLU A 73 -20.09 -7.42 -7.32
N LYS A 74 -20.59 -6.48 -8.15
CA LYS A 74 -19.73 -5.59 -8.94
C LYS A 74 -18.84 -4.72 -8.05
N GLY A 75 -19.36 -4.18 -6.95
CA GLY A 75 -18.58 -3.41 -5.98
C GLY A 75 -17.47 -4.26 -5.32
N VAL A 76 -17.80 -5.49 -4.93
CA VAL A 76 -16.82 -6.46 -4.39
C VAL A 76 -15.76 -6.80 -5.43
N ALA A 77 -16.16 -7.03 -6.68
CA ALA A 77 -15.24 -7.34 -7.78
C ALA A 77 -14.22 -6.21 -8.03
N ILE A 78 -14.60 -4.94 -7.85
CA ILE A 78 -13.66 -3.81 -7.92
C ILE A 78 -12.62 -3.94 -6.82
N VAL A 79 -13.03 -4.11 -5.56
CA VAL A 79 -12.10 -4.24 -4.43
C VAL A 79 -11.20 -5.47 -4.59
N GLN A 80 -11.74 -6.58 -5.09
CA GLN A 80 -10.98 -7.79 -5.37
C GLN A 80 -9.93 -7.57 -6.46
N ARG A 81 -10.27 -6.86 -7.55
CA ARG A 81 -9.32 -6.51 -8.59
C ARG A 81 -8.18 -5.60 -8.09
N LEU A 82 -8.48 -4.67 -7.19
CA LEU A 82 -7.47 -3.83 -6.52
C LEU A 82 -6.55 -4.69 -5.64
N ARG A 83 -7.11 -5.66 -4.93
CA ARG A 83 -6.33 -6.60 -4.12
C ARG A 83 -5.39 -7.46 -4.98
N GLU A 84 -5.89 -8.01 -6.08
CA GLU A 84 -5.07 -8.78 -7.03
C GLU A 84 -3.91 -7.95 -7.58
N ALA A 85 -4.13 -6.67 -7.88
CA ALA A 85 -3.06 -5.78 -8.33
C ALA A 85 -1.98 -5.58 -7.25
N VAL A 86 -2.40 -5.42 -5.99
CA VAL A 86 -1.49 -5.30 -4.83
C VAL A 86 -0.67 -6.58 -4.64
N ASP A 87 -1.31 -7.75 -4.72
CA ASP A 87 -0.61 -9.03 -4.60
C ASP A 87 0.38 -9.23 -5.77
N GLN A 88 0.00 -8.86 -7.00
CA GLN A 88 0.90 -8.88 -8.16
C GLN A 88 2.12 -7.96 -7.96
N TRP A 89 1.91 -6.71 -7.55
CA TRP A 89 3.02 -5.78 -7.35
C TRP A 89 3.93 -6.20 -6.18
N LYS A 90 3.39 -6.88 -5.18
CA LYS A 90 4.18 -7.46 -4.10
C LYS A 90 5.16 -8.51 -4.63
N ASP A 91 4.70 -9.38 -5.53
CA ASP A 91 5.54 -10.40 -6.15
C ASP A 91 6.61 -9.79 -7.09
N GLU A 92 6.25 -8.73 -7.82
CA GLU A 92 7.17 -8.02 -8.73
C GLU A 92 8.26 -7.22 -7.99
N THR A 93 7.92 -6.59 -6.86
CA THR A 93 8.78 -5.60 -6.20
C THR A 93 9.40 -6.10 -4.88
N GLY A 94 8.88 -7.18 -4.30
CA GLY A 94 9.25 -7.66 -2.96
C GLY A 94 8.79 -6.74 -1.82
N LEU A 95 8.01 -5.70 -2.13
CA LEU A 95 7.43 -4.77 -1.17
C LEU A 95 6.04 -5.24 -0.77
N ARG A 96 5.69 -5.11 0.52
CA ARG A 96 4.34 -5.46 0.99
C ARG A 96 3.41 -4.29 0.71
N LEU A 97 2.65 -4.37 -0.37
CA LEU A 97 1.61 -3.42 -0.78
C LEU A 97 0.24 -3.74 -0.18
#